data_AF-A0A933ZVL7-F1
#
_entry.id   AF-A0A933ZVL7-F1
#
_cell.length_a   1.000
_cell.length_b   1.000
_cell.length_c   1.000
_cell.angle_alpha   90.00
_cell.angle_beta   90.00
_cell.angle_gamma   90.00
#
_symmetry.space_group_name_H-M   'P 1'
#
loop_
_entity.id
_entity.type
_entity.pdbx_description
1 polymer ?
#
loop_
_entity_poly.entity_id
_entity_poly.type
_entity_poly.pdbx_seq_one_letter_code
_entity_poly.pdbx_strand_id
1 'polypeptide(L)'
;MTTAYYQPERLEVALRLVARGAQPLAGATALFTGKSRPEGELVDITGLGLSNLEVEPARIALGATCTLAKISDAEELPGMEGALLRRAARAVGSRPLRNAITLGGNIAQVAFWADMPVVLLALDAQLEIAKAAEASQVVDLATALQGKRPWEGGLITKIFVPRRQATCGFGYERFARTANDYPFATVCVTFRRDGAVAREVRVVVGALQPRSFRVPEVEQMIEGKGTDPALVEGAGKKLSEVVTVAPNFRASADYRRELAGVLCKRALESAFTWAMREA
;
A
#
# COMPACT_ATOMS: atom_id res chain seq x y z
N MET A 1 7.57 -29.45 -2.65
CA MET A 1 7.81 -29.55 -1.18
C MET A 1 8.97 -28.65 -0.80
N THR A 2 8.98 -28.11 0.42
CA THR A 2 10.13 -27.36 0.96
C THR A 2 11.33 -28.30 1.08
N THR A 3 12.47 -27.91 0.52
CA THR A 3 13.71 -28.70 0.50
C THR A 3 14.72 -28.23 1.55
N ALA A 4 14.69 -26.96 1.96
CA ALA A 4 15.53 -26.41 3.02
C ALA A 4 14.89 -25.15 3.64
N TYR A 5 15.26 -24.85 4.89
CA TYR A 5 14.89 -23.63 5.60
C TYR A 5 16.14 -22.98 6.17
N TYR A 6 16.35 -21.70 5.83
CA TYR A 6 17.49 -20.91 6.27
C TYR A 6 17.02 -19.73 7.11
N GLN A 7 17.71 -19.47 8.22
CA GLN A 7 17.49 -18.30 9.07
C GLN A 7 18.81 -17.53 9.22
N PRO A 8 19.25 -16.80 8.17
CA PRO A 8 20.50 -16.08 8.19
C PRO A 8 20.48 -14.94 9.21
N GLU A 9 21.59 -14.73 9.90
CA GLU A 9 21.80 -13.59 10.80
C GLU A 9 22.25 -12.32 10.07
N ARG A 10 22.57 -12.44 8.77
CA ARG A 10 23.15 -11.38 7.95
C ARG A 10 22.43 -11.21 6.63
N LEU A 11 22.15 -9.96 6.26
CA LEU A 11 21.47 -9.62 5.01
C LEU A 11 22.20 -10.16 3.79
N GLU A 12 23.53 -10.12 3.75
CA GLU A 12 24.29 -10.57 2.58
C GLU A 12 24.20 -12.09 2.37
N VAL A 13 23.99 -12.86 3.44
CA VAL A 13 23.73 -14.31 3.32
C VAL A 13 22.34 -14.52 2.75
N ALA A 14 21.33 -13.82 3.28
CA ALA A 14 19.96 -13.89 2.75
C ALA A 14 19.90 -13.54 1.26
N LEU A 15 20.56 -12.46 0.85
CA LEU A 15 20.59 -12.02 -0.55
C LEU A 15 21.22 -13.06 -1.48
N ARG A 16 22.30 -13.73 -1.06
CA ARG A 16 22.91 -14.81 -1.85
C ARG A 16 21.99 -16.02 -2.01
N LEU A 17 21.26 -16.38 -0.96
CA LEU A 17 20.27 -17.46 -1.00
C LEU A 17 19.10 -17.09 -1.93
N VAL A 18 18.63 -15.84 -1.89
CA VAL A 18 17.54 -15.38 -2.76
C VAL A 18 17.98 -15.28 -4.22
N ALA A 19 19.21 -14.83 -4.48
CA ALA A 19 19.78 -14.77 -5.83
C ALA A 19 19.88 -16.14 -6.51
N ARG A 20 20.07 -17.23 -5.73
CA ARG A 20 20.06 -18.62 -6.25
C ARG A 20 18.66 -19.24 -6.33
N GLY A 21 17.60 -18.48 -6.05
CA GLY A 21 16.21 -18.91 -6.20
C GLY A 21 15.52 -19.34 -4.90
N ALA A 22 16.13 -19.17 -3.73
CA ALA A 22 15.42 -19.41 -2.47
C ALA A 22 14.35 -18.34 -2.24
N GLN A 23 13.17 -18.75 -1.78
CA GLN A 23 12.03 -17.87 -1.58
C GLN A 23 12.15 -17.12 -0.23
N PRO A 24 12.11 -15.78 -0.22
CA PRO A 24 12.06 -15.01 1.01
C PRO A 24 10.79 -15.30 1.81
N LEU A 25 10.94 -15.46 3.12
CA LEU A 25 9.87 -15.67 4.07
C LEU A 25 9.92 -14.57 5.14
N ALA A 26 8.81 -13.85 5.28
CA ALA A 26 8.59 -12.86 6.34
C ALA A 26 7.38 -13.29 7.17
N GLY A 27 6.30 -12.52 7.14
CA GLY A 27 5.06 -12.86 7.84
C GLY A 27 4.34 -14.14 7.41
N ALA A 28 4.67 -14.66 6.22
CA ALA A 28 4.17 -15.91 5.64
C ALA A 28 2.64 -16.09 5.52
N THR A 29 1.81 -15.13 5.95
CA THR A 29 0.34 -15.28 6.01
C THR A 29 -0.30 -15.56 4.65
N ALA A 30 0.27 -15.04 3.56
CA ALA A 30 -0.19 -15.32 2.19
C ALA A 30 0.06 -16.79 1.78
N LEU A 31 1.16 -17.40 2.25
CA LEU A 31 1.53 -18.79 1.95
C LEU A 31 0.54 -19.79 2.58
N PHE A 32 -0.10 -19.41 3.69
CA PHE A 32 -1.06 -20.26 4.38
C PHE A 32 -2.52 -20.06 3.94
N THR A 33 -2.77 -19.29 2.87
CA THR A 33 -4.12 -19.11 2.30
C THR A 33 -4.62 -20.31 1.46
N GLY A 34 -3.87 -21.42 1.44
CA GLY A 34 -4.24 -22.67 0.78
C GLY A 34 -4.02 -22.71 -0.73
N LYS A 35 -3.65 -21.59 -1.36
CA LYS A 35 -3.45 -21.49 -2.83
C LYS A 35 -2.04 -21.84 -3.30
N SER A 36 -1.03 -21.75 -2.43
CA SER A 36 0.36 -22.01 -2.77
C SER A 36 1.08 -22.55 -1.55
N ARG A 37 1.52 -23.82 -1.58
CA ARG A 37 2.51 -24.29 -0.60
C ARG A 37 3.87 -23.74 -1.02
N PRO A 38 4.70 -23.26 -0.08
CA PRO A 38 6.08 -22.94 -0.42
C PRO A 38 6.80 -24.17 -0.98
N GLU A 39 7.60 -23.98 -2.01
CA GLU A 39 8.39 -25.03 -2.64
C GLU A 39 9.86 -24.63 -2.72
N GLY A 40 10.75 -25.61 -2.68
CA GLY A 40 12.18 -25.37 -2.71
C GLY A 40 12.70 -24.81 -1.39
N GLU A 41 13.70 -23.93 -1.50
CA GLU A 41 14.40 -23.38 -0.35
C GLU A 41 13.71 -22.13 0.18
N LEU A 42 13.61 -22.00 1.51
CA LEU A 42 13.04 -20.83 2.18
C LEU A 42 14.10 -20.07 2.96
N VAL A 43 14.02 -18.75 2.94
CA VAL A 43 14.92 -17.85 3.68
C VAL A 43 14.10 -16.95 4.57
N ASP A 44 14.12 -17.21 5.87
CA ASP A 44 13.48 -16.36 6.86
C ASP A 44 14.27 -15.06 7.06
N ILE A 45 13.63 -13.94 6.74
CA ILE A 45 14.22 -12.60 6.84
C ILE A 45 13.80 -11.85 8.12
N THR A 46 12.97 -12.45 8.97
CA THR A 46 12.42 -11.78 10.16
C THR A 46 13.48 -11.44 11.20
N GLY A 47 14.57 -12.22 11.26
CA GLY A 47 15.71 -12.00 12.17
C GLY A 47 16.75 -10.97 11.69
N LEU A 48 16.59 -10.38 10.49
CA LEU A 48 17.61 -9.51 9.88
C LEU A 48 17.60 -8.05 10.37
N GLY A 49 16.82 -7.71 11.41
CA GLY A 49 16.72 -6.34 11.91
C GLY A 49 15.98 -5.36 10.98
N LEU A 50 15.17 -5.87 10.04
CA LEU A 50 14.43 -5.06 9.05
C LEU A 50 13.06 -4.58 9.55
N SER A 51 12.87 -4.43 10.86
CA SER A 51 11.56 -4.14 11.48
C SER A 51 11.44 -2.72 12.04
N ASN A 52 12.48 -1.89 11.88
CA ASN A 52 12.52 -0.52 12.40
C ASN A 52 11.48 0.40 11.74
N LEU A 53 11.09 1.42 12.50
CA LEU A 53 10.26 2.52 12.05
C LEU A 53 10.98 3.78 12.51
N GLU A 54 11.39 4.61 11.55
CA GLU A 54 12.23 5.77 11.78
C GLU A 54 11.57 7.00 11.13
N VAL A 55 11.42 8.07 11.91
CA VAL A 55 10.88 9.34 11.41
C VAL A 55 12.06 10.27 11.16
N GLU A 56 12.33 10.52 9.88
CA GLU A 56 13.36 11.46 9.43
C GLU A 56 12.71 12.82 9.08
N PRO A 57 13.49 13.92 8.94
CA PRO A 57 12.94 15.22 8.58
C PRO A 57 12.17 15.22 7.25
N ALA A 58 12.68 14.51 6.24
CA ALA A 58 12.12 14.51 4.88
C ALA A 58 11.20 13.31 4.57
N ARG A 59 11.22 12.25 5.39
CA ARG A 59 10.51 10.99 5.12
C ARG A 59 10.31 10.15 6.37
N ILE A 60 9.39 9.19 6.30
CA ILE A 60 9.25 8.09 7.24
C ILE A 60 9.90 6.87 6.59
N ALA A 61 10.85 6.23 7.27
CA ALA A 61 11.48 4.99 6.83
C ALA A 61 10.91 3.80 7.61
N LEU A 62 10.30 2.86 6.88
CA LEU A 62 9.68 1.65 7.42
C LEU A 62 10.46 0.44 6.94
N GLY A 63 10.98 -0.36 7.86
CA GLY A 63 11.65 -1.62 7.52
C GLY A 63 10.68 -2.62 6.89
N ALA A 64 11.16 -3.44 5.95
CA ALA A 64 10.32 -4.38 5.21
C ALA A 64 9.64 -5.44 6.08
N THR A 65 10.25 -5.84 7.21
CA THR A 65 9.65 -6.78 8.18
C THR A 65 8.87 -6.07 9.30
N CYS A 66 8.68 -4.74 9.21
CA CYS A 66 7.77 -4.02 10.09
C CYS A 66 6.35 -4.57 9.93
N THR A 67 5.73 -4.98 11.04
CA THR A 67 4.41 -5.63 11.02
C THR A 67 3.30 -4.59 10.90
N LEU A 68 2.16 -4.96 10.33
CA LEU A 68 1.02 -4.06 10.27
C LEU A 68 0.47 -3.71 11.65
N ALA A 69 0.67 -4.57 12.66
CA ALA A 69 0.34 -4.24 14.04
C ALA A 69 1.25 -3.14 14.60
N LYS A 70 2.56 -3.20 14.30
CA LYS A 70 3.49 -2.13 14.68
C LYS A 70 3.11 -0.81 14.02
N ILE A 71 2.82 -0.84 12.71
CA ILE A 71 2.38 0.37 11.99
C ILE A 71 1.04 0.88 12.52
N SER A 72 0.07 0.02 12.82
CA SER A 72 -1.23 0.46 13.32
C SER A 72 -1.14 1.20 14.64
N ASP A 73 -0.21 0.79 15.50
CA ASP A 73 -0.07 1.25 16.87
C ASP A 73 0.97 2.39 17.01
N ALA A 74 1.68 2.75 15.94
CA ALA A 74 2.75 3.75 15.93
C ALA A 74 2.21 5.20 15.96
N GLU A 75 1.79 5.66 17.13
CA GLU A 75 1.31 7.03 17.36
C GLU A 75 2.37 8.10 17.10
N GLU A 76 3.66 7.72 17.15
CA GLU A 76 4.79 8.57 16.81
C GLU A 76 4.88 8.95 15.33
N LEU A 77 4.13 8.28 14.45
CA LEU A 77 4.10 8.62 13.02
C LEU A 77 3.37 9.96 12.80
N PRO A 78 4.07 11.01 12.31
CA PRO A 78 3.51 12.35 12.25
C PRO A 78 2.60 12.55 11.04
N GLY A 79 1.78 13.59 11.13
CA GLY A 79 1.08 14.19 10.00
C GLY A 79 0.07 13.26 9.32
N MET A 80 -0.29 13.66 8.10
CA MET A 80 -1.24 12.94 7.25
C MET A 80 -0.73 11.54 6.89
N GLU A 81 0.57 11.43 6.58
CA GLU A 81 1.22 10.17 6.20
C GLU A 81 1.08 9.14 7.31
N GLY A 82 1.41 9.52 8.55
CA GLY A 82 1.30 8.65 9.71
C GLY A 82 -0.13 8.24 10.04
N ALA A 83 -1.08 9.19 9.95
CA ALA A 83 -2.50 8.91 10.16
C ALA A 83 -3.05 7.93 9.11
N LEU A 84 -2.72 8.13 7.84
CA LEU A 84 -3.14 7.28 6.74
C LEU A 84 -2.53 5.87 6.82
N LEU A 85 -1.23 5.76 7.09
CA LEU A 85 -0.55 4.48 7.31
C LEU A 85 -1.19 3.68 8.45
N ARG A 86 -1.43 4.32 9.60
CA ARG A 86 -2.11 3.70 10.74
C ARG A 86 -3.51 3.24 10.37
N ARG A 87 -4.29 4.09 9.69
CA ARG A 87 -5.69 3.81 9.31
C ARG A 87 -5.79 2.60 8.39
N ALA A 88 -4.94 2.54 7.36
CA ALA A 88 -4.91 1.40 6.44
C ALA A 88 -4.42 0.13 7.14
N ALA A 89 -3.35 0.22 7.93
CA ALA A 89 -2.82 -0.93 8.66
C ALA A 89 -3.88 -1.54 9.59
N ARG A 90 -4.67 -0.72 10.31
CA ARG A 90 -5.78 -1.19 11.18
C ARG A 90 -6.89 -1.91 10.44
N ALA A 91 -7.12 -1.57 9.17
CA ALA A 91 -8.19 -2.15 8.36
C ALA A 91 -7.84 -3.54 7.78
N VAL A 92 -6.58 -3.96 7.85
CA VAL A 92 -6.13 -5.24 7.31
C VAL A 92 -6.33 -6.37 8.31
N GLY A 93 -7.19 -7.33 7.96
CA GLY A 93 -7.37 -8.59 8.70
C GLY A 93 -7.71 -8.41 10.18
N SER A 94 -7.53 -9.46 10.98
CA SER A 94 -7.63 -9.40 12.44
C SER A 94 -6.28 -9.04 13.09
N ARG A 95 -6.28 -8.68 14.37
CA ARG A 95 -5.04 -8.36 15.11
C ARG A 95 -3.98 -9.48 15.04
N PRO A 96 -4.31 -10.78 15.22
CA PRO A 96 -3.32 -11.85 15.05
C PRO A 96 -2.70 -11.88 13.65
N LEU A 97 -3.50 -11.64 12.60
CA LEU A 97 -2.96 -11.52 11.24
C LEU A 97 -2.03 -10.31 11.13
N ARG A 98 -2.39 -9.15 11.67
CA ARG A 98 -1.53 -7.95 11.63
C ARG A 98 -0.22 -8.11 12.40
N ASN A 99 -0.20 -8.92 13.46
CA ASN A 99 1.03 -9.24 14.18
C ASN A 99 2.01 -10.03 13.30
N ALA A 100 1.52 -10.76 12.30
CA ALA A 100 2.35 -11.53 11.38
C ALA A 100 2.59 -10.83 10.03
N ILE A 101 1.57 -10.16 9.45
CA ILE A 101 1.70 -9.50 8.14
C ILE A 101 2.76 -8.40 8.23
N THR A 102 3.76 -8.50 7.37
CA THR A 102 4.81 -7.49 7.23
C THR A 102 4.50 -6.55 6.07
N LEU A 103 4.98 -5.30 6.16
CA LEU A 103 4.78 -4.28 5.14
C LEU A 103 5.38 -4.71 3.79
N GLY A 104 6.63 -5.17 3.78
CA GLY A 104 7.32 -5.64 2.59
C GLY A 104 6.63 -6.86 1.97
N GLY A 105 6.18 -7.82 2.80
CA GLY A 105 5.40 -8.96 2.32
C GLY A 105 4.05 -8.56 1.71
N ASN A 106 3.37 -7.56 2.28
CA ASN A 106 2.10 -7.04 1.74
C ASN A 106 2.28 -6.43 0.34
N ILE A 107 3.41 -5.79 0.08
CA ILE A 107 3.78 -5.21 -1.23
C ILE A 107 4.23 -6.32 -2.20
N ALA A 108 5.20 -7.14 -1.78
CA ALA A 108 5.85 -8.13 -2.64
C ALA A 108 4.92 -9.23 -3.13
N GLN A 109 3.85 -9.53 -2.38
CA GLN A 109 2.84 -10.51 -2.78
C GLN A 109 2.07 -10.07 -4.05
N VAL A 110 1.93 -8.77 -4.29
CA VAL A 110 1.14 -8.20 -5.40
C VAL A 110 -0.25 -8.85 -5.48
N ALA A 111 -0.97 -8.82 -4.36
CA ALA A 111 -2.31 -9.35 -4.28
C ALA A 111 -3.34 -8.24 -4.47
N PHE A 112 -4.43 -8.52 -5.20
CA PHE A 112 -5.50 -7.54 -5.43
C PHE A 112 -6.09 -7.01 -4.10
N TRP A 113 -6.08 -7.83 -3.05
CA TRP A 113 -6.64 -7.48 -1.74
C TRP A 113 -5.66 -6.72 -0.82
N ALA A 114 -4.44 -6.42 -1.26
CA ALA A 114 -3.45 -5.74 -0.44
C ALA A 114 -3.79 -4.25 -0.30
N ASP A 115 -4.08 -3.81 0.92
CA ASP A 115 -4.44 -2.42 1.23
C ASP A 115 -3.21 -1.48 1.32
N MET A 116 -2.06 -1.95 1.80
CA MET A 116 -0.90 -1.06 1.97
C MET A 116 -0.36 -0.47 0.67
N PRO A 117 -0.27 -1.22 -0.46
CA PRO A 117 0.11 -0.64 -1.74
C PRO A 117 -0.79 0.51 -2.20
N VAL A 118 -2.07 0.52 -1.81
CA VAL A 118 -3.00 1.62 -2.15
C VAL A 118 -2.54 2.92 -1.49
N VAL A 119 -2.33 2.90 -0.17
CA VAL A 119 -1.97 4.11 0.56
C VAL A 119 -0.52 4.52 0.32
N LEU A 120 0.40 3.56 0.16
CA LEU A 120 1.79 3.88 -0.17
C LEU A 120 1.90 4.52 -1.55
N LEU A 121 1.10 4.09 -2.53
CA LEU A 121 1.07 4.71 -3.85
C LEU A 121 0.46 6.12 -3.79
N ALA A 122 -0.55 6.33 -2.93
CA ALA A 122 -1.15 7.66 -2.71
C ALA A 122 -0.21 8.63 -1.96
N LEU A 123 0.79 8.08 -1.26
CA LEU A 123 1.82 8.83 -0.55
C LEU A 123 3.13 8.95 -1.35
N ASP A 124 3.14 8.54 -2.63
CA ASP A 124 4.33 8.55 -3.48
C ASP A 124 5.54 7.81 -2.85
N ALA A 125 5.27 6.68 -2.19
CA ALA A 125 6.30 5.91 -1.50
C ALA A 125 7.34 5.31 -2.46
N GLN A 126 8.53 5.06 -1.94
CA GLN A 126 9.65 4.44 -2.64
C GLN A 126 10.08 3.17 -1.90
N LEU A 127 10.68 2.23 -2.64
CA LEU A 127 11.18 0.96 -2.12
C LEU A 127 12.70 0.95 -2.20
N GLU A 128 13.36 0.62 -1.11
CA GLU A 128 14.77 0.22 -1.12
C GLU A 128 14.85 -1.28 -1.43
N ILE A 129 15.63 -1.62 -2.44
CA ILE A 129 15.81 -2.98 -2.94
C ILE A 129 17.29 -3.32 -2.85
N ALA A 130 17.60 -4.40 -2.13
CA ALA A 130 18.94 -4.94 -2.04
C ALA A 130 19.05 -6.24 -2.85
N LYS A 131 20.17 -6.41 -3.56
CA LYS A 131 20.53 -7.61 -4.34
C LYS A 131 21.95 -8.05 -4.00
N ALA A 132 22.25 -9.33 -4.20
CA ALA A 132 23.56 -9.87 -3.87
C ALA A 132 24.65 -9.21 -4.72
N ALA A 133 25.74 -8.76 -4.09
CA ALA A 133 26.88 -8.11 -4.75
C ALA A 133 26.54 -6.85 -5.56
N GLU A 134 25.42 -6.19 -5.28
CA GLU A 134 24.99 -4.94 -5.90
C GLU A 134 24.78 -3.86 -4.83
N ALA A 135 24.88 -2.59 -5.22
CA ALA A 135 24.44 -1.49 -4.37
C ALA A 135 22.90 -1.47 -4.27
N SER A 136 22.38 -1.12 -3.09
CA SER A 136 20.93 -0.95 -2.91
C SER A 136 20.39 0.13 -3.84
N GLN A 137 19.21 -0.13 -4.40
CA GLN A 137 18.52 0.78 -5.31
C GLN A 137 17.23 1.30 -4.65
N VAL A 138 16.91 2.57 -4.89
CA VAL A 138 15.61 3.14 -4.50
C VAL A 138 14.75 3.29 -5.74
N VAL A 139 13.55 2.72 -5.71
CA VAL A 139 12.61 2.69 -6.84
C VAL A 139 11.25 3.20 -6.40
N ASP A 140 10.64 4.08 -7.18
CA ASP A 140 9.28 4.55 -6.93
C ASP A 140 8.28 3.39 -6.96
N LEU A 141 7.37 3.33 -5.98
CA LEU A 141 6.36 2.25 -5.92
C LEU A 141 5.46 2.26 -7.16
N ALA A 142 5.15 3.45 -7.71
CA ALA A 142 4.38 3.58 -8.93
C ALA A 142 5.03 2.80 -10.09
N THR A 143 6.34 2.97 -10.29
CA THR A 143 7.11 2.24 -11.30
C THR A 143 7.22 0.76 -10.96
N ALA A 144 7.47 0.41 -9.68
CA ALA A 144 7.61 -0.97 -9.24
C ALA A 144 6.32 -1.81 -9.43
N LEU A 145 5.15 -1.17 -9.41
CA LEU A 145 3.86 -1.82 -9.65
C LEU A 145 3.51 -1.97 -11.14
N GLN A 146 4.18 -1.28 -12.06
CA GLN A 146 3.84 -1.24 -13.50
C GLN A 146 4.47 -2.35 -14.36
N GLY A 147 5.09 -3.38 -13.77
CA GLY A 147 5.69 -4.45 -14.59
C GLY A 147 6.31 -5.60 -13.80
N LYS A 148 7.52 -5.99 -14.24
CA LYS A 148 8.35 -6.98 -13.53
C LYS A 148 8.64 -6.48 -12.12
N ARG A 149 8.67 -7.40 -11.16
CA ARG A 149 8.89 -7.06 -9.75
C ARG A 149 10.37 -6.73 -9.56
N PRO A 150 10.76 -5.48 -9.29
CA PRO A 150 12.19 -5.10 -9.27
C PRO A 150 12.98 -5.82 -8.16
N TRP A 151 12.28 -6.31 -7.13
CA TRP A 151 12.82 -7.13 -6.04
C TRP A 151 12.99 -8.61 -6.39
N GLU A 152 12.67 -9.07 -7.61
CA GLU A 152 13.02 -10.43 -8.04
C GLU A 152 14.55 -10.64 -7.99
N GLY A 153 14.98 -11.76 -7.40
CA GLY A 153 16.39 -12.05 -7.11
C GLY A 153 17.00 -11.25 -5.95
N GLY A 154 16.19 -10.45 -5.23
CA GLY A 154 16.62 -9.63 -4.09
C GLY A 154 15.55 -9.50 -3.02
N LEU A 155 15.67 -8.46 -2.19
CA LEU A 155 14.76 -8.16 -1.09
C LEU A 155 14.35 -6.70 -1.10
N ILE A 156 13.08 -6.42 -0.80
CA ILE A 156 12.68 -5.10 -0.30
C ILE A 156 13.24 -5.01 1.13
N THR A 157 14.04 -3.99 1.43
CA THR A 157 14.66 -3.79 2.76
C THR A 157 14.00 -2.67 3.54
N LYS A 158 13.65 -1.58 2.85
CA LYS A 158 12.96 -0.41 3.43
C LYS A 158 11.88 0.13 2.48
N ILE A 159 10.89 0.78 3.06
CA ILE A 159 9.86 1.55 2.39
C ILE A 159 9.99 2.99 2.88
N PHE A 160 10.21 3.92 1.97
CA PHE A 160 10.32 5.34 2.27
C PHE A 160 9.02 6.05 1.90
N VAL A 161 8.45 6.79 2.84
CA VAL A 161 7.25 7.59 2.65
C VAL A 161 7.65 9.07 2.79
N PRO A 162 7.64 9.86 1.71
CA PRO A 162 7.95 11.29 1.77
C PRO A 162 7.06 12.01 2.78
N ARG A 163 7.64 12.92 3.57
CA ARG A 163 6.88 13.77 4.50
C ARG A 163 6.51 15.07 3.82
N ARG A 164 5.22 15.38 3.77
CA ARG A 164 4.72 16.66 3.27
C ARG A 164 4.63 17.62 4.45
N GLN A 165 5.37 18.74 4.35
CA GLN A 165 5.32 19.80 5.38
C GLN A 165 4.12 20.74 5.21
N ALA A 166 3.41 20.64 4.09
CA ALA A 166 2.21 21.42 3.81
C ALA A 166 0.96 20.76 4.39
N THR A 167 -0.07 21.56 4.65
CA THR A 167 -1.41 21.06 4.98
C THR A 167 -1.90 20.13 3.87
N CYS A 168 -2.20 18.89 4.22
CA CYS A 168 -2.69 17.88 3.28
C CYS A 168 -4.06 17.37 3.69
N GLY A 169 -4.82 16.85 2.73
CA GLY A 169 -6.04 16.10 2.95
C GLY A 169 -5.84 14.63 2.61
N PHE A 170 -6.52 13.74 3.34
CA PHE A 170 -6.63 12.34 2.92
C PHE A 170 -8.00 11.73 3.22
N GLY A 171 -8.39 10.80 2.36
CA GLY A 171 -9.49 9.88 2.61
C GLY A 171 -9.08 8.48 2.20
N TYR A 172 -9.51 7.50 2.99
CA TYR A 172 -9.25 6.08 2.73
C TYR A 172 -10.52 5.31 3.04
N GLU A 173 -11.12 4.81 1.97
CA GLU A 173 -12.39 4.11 1.99
C GLU A 173 -12.20 2.69 1.48
N ARG A 174 -12.57 1.73 2.31
CA ARG A 174 -12.39 0.31 2.07
C ARG A 174 -13.71 -0.40 2.33
N PHE A 175 -14.26 -1.05 1.33
CA PHE A 175 -15.48 -1.83 1.47
C PHE A 175 -15.20 -3.32 1.36
N ALA A 176 -15.59 -4.06 2.39
CA ALA A 176 -15.57 -5.51 2.44
C ALA A 176 -16.84 -6.01 3.10
N ARG A 177 -17.20 -7.28 2.85
CA ARG A 177 -18.40 -7.90 3.43
C ARG A 177 -18.37 -7.97 4.96
N THR A 178 -17.20 -8.16 5.54
CA THR A 178 -16.97 -8.08 7.00
C THR A 178 -15.69 -7.29 7.27
N ALA A 179 -15.49 -6.86 8.51
CA ALA A 179 -14.33 -6.07 8.91
C ALA A 179 -12.98 -6.71 8.53
N ASN A 180 -12.91 -8.05 8.53
CA ASN A 180 -11.67 -8.80 8.30
C ASN A 180 -11.61 -9.48 6.91
N ASP A 181 -12.64 -9.35 6.08
CA ASP A 181 -12.72 -10.00 4.77
C ASP A 181 -11.90 -9.24 3.72
N TYR A 182 -11.54 -9.86 2.59
CA TYR A 182 -10.88 -9.15 1.49
C TYR A 182 -11.80 -8.08 0.88
N PRO A 183 -11.28 -6.87 0.57
CA PRO A 183 -12.09 -5.78 0.05
C PRO A 183 -12.63 -6.10 -1.34
N PHE A 184 -13.83 -5.59 -1.61
CA PHE A 184 -14.42 -5.53 -2.95
C PHE A 184 -13.90 -4.33 -3.74
N ALA A 185 -13.64 -3.23 -3.04
CA ALA A 185 -13.02 -2.02 -3.58
C ALA A 185 -12.33 -1.27 -2.43
N THR A 186 -11.21 -0.64 -2.73
CA THR A 186 -10.54 0.30 -1.84
C THR A 186 -10.19 1.54 -2.65
N VAL A 187 -10.51 2.73 -2.15
CA VAL A 187 -10.17 4.01 -2.79
C VAL A 187 -9.46 4.89 -1.76
N CYS A 188 -8.32 5.44 -2.14
CA CYS A 188 -7.59 6.42 -1.36
C CYS A 188 -7.44 7.71 -2.17
N VAL A 189 -7.74 8.84 -1.53
CA VAL A 189 -7.53 10.17 -2.10
C VAL A 189 -6.58 10.92 -1.19
N THR A 190 -5.54 11.52 -1.74
CA THR A 190 -4.67 12.47 -1.02
C THR A 190 -4.46 13.72 -1.86
N PHE A 191 -4.21 14.86 -1.22
CA PHE A 191 -3.81 16.09 -1.89
C PHE A 191 -3.09 17.02 -0.92
N ARG A 192 -2.29 17.94 -1.44
CA ARG A 192 -1.82 19.14 -0.74
C ARG A 192 -2.88 20.23 -0.87
N ARG A 193 -3.21 20.88 0.23
CA ARG A 193 -4.12 22.03 0.23
C ARG A 193 -3.35 23.29 -0.18
N ASP A 194 -3.96 24.08 -1.05
CA ASP A 194 -3.46 25.39 -1.47
C ASP A 194 -4.63 26.40 -1.42
N GLY A 195 -4.72 27.15 -0.33
CA GLY A 195 -5.90 27.98 -0.04
C GLY A 195 -7.18 27.15 0.04
N ALA A 196 -8.11 27.36 -0.90
CA ALA A 196 -9.37 26.63 -0.98
C ALA A 196 -9.35 25.44 -1.96
N VAL A 197 -8.21 25.19 -2.62
CA VAL A 197 -8.12 24.17 -3.69
C VAL A 197 -7.18 23.02 -3.34
N ALA A 198 -7.42 21.88 -3.96
CA ALA A 198 -6.56 20.70 -3.89
C ALA A 198 -5.46 20.75 -4.98
N ARG A 199 -4.24 20.41 -4.61
CA ARG A 199 -3.06 20.31 -5.48
C ARG A 199 -2.33 19.00 -5.25
N GLU A 200 -1.56 18.55 -6.24
CA GLU A 200 -0.81 17.28 -6.16
C GLU A 200 -1.74 16.10 -5.80
N VAL A 201 -2.90 16.08 -6.45
CA VAL A 201 -3.95 15.09 -6.16
C VAL A 201 -3.44 13.68 -6.50
N ARG A 202 -3.76 12.72 -5.65
CA ARG A 202 -3.63 11.29 -5.90
C ARG A 202 -4.97 10.63 -5.68
N VAL A 203 -5.40 9.83 -6.64
CA VAL A 203 -6.58 8.96 -6.53
C VAL A 203 -6.12 7.55 -6.83
N VAL A 204 -6.08 6.70 -5.81
CA VAL A 204 -5.56 5.33 -5.92
C VAL A 204 -6.66 4.33 -5.64
N VAL A 205 -6.73 3.30 -6.46
CA VAL A 205 -7.71 2.23 -6.37
C VAL A 205 -7.02 0.89 -6.13
N GLY A 206 -7.58 0.07 -5.24
CA GLY A 206 -7.20 -1.31 -4.99
C GLY A 206 -8.40 -2.27 -5.15
N ALA A 207 -8.14 -3.58 -5.10
CA ALA A 207 -9.14 -4.66 -5.18
C ALA A 207 -9.96 -4.80 -6.47
N LEU A 208 -9.84 -3.86 -7.41
CA LEU A 208 -10.49 -3.94 -8.71
C LEU A 208 -9.63 -4.60 -9.79
N GLN A 209 -8.30 -4.55 -9.62
CA GLN A 209 -7.31 -5.18 -10.51
C GLN A 209 -6.26 -5.95 -9.69
N PRO A 210 -5.43 -6.80 -10.32
CA PRO A 210 -4.36 -7.51 -9.63
C PRO A 210 -3.41 -6.61 -8.83
N ARG A 211 -3.22 -5.36 -9.28
CA ARG A 211 -2.34 -4.36 -8.67
C ARG A 211 -3.14 -3.10 -8.35
N SER A 212 -2.74 -2.38 -7.31
CA SER A 212 -3.26 -1.03 -7.06
C SER A 212 -2.73 -0.06 -8.10
N PHE A 213 -3.54 0.92 -8.48
CA PHE A 213 -3.20 1.88 -9.55
C PHE A 213 -3.77 3.27 -9.26
N ARG A 214 -3.09 4.29 -9.79
CA ARG A 214 -3.58 5.67 -9.82
C ARG A 214 -4.62 5.84 -10.93
N VAL A 215 -5.51 6.81 -10.77
CA VAL A 215 -6.54 7.18 -11.75
C VAL A 215 -6.34 8.64 -12.18
N PRO A 216 -5.38 8.91 -13.10
CA PRO A 216 -5.02 10.27 -13.48
C PRO A 216 -6.19 11.12 -14.00
N GLU A 217 -7.18 10.50 -14.63
CA GLU A 217 -8.36 11.19 -15.15
C GLU A 217 -9.21 11.81 -14.02
N VAL A 218 -9.27 11.16 -12.87
CA VAL A 218 -9.97 11.69 -11.68
C VAL A 218 -9.08 12.68 -10.94
N GLU A 219 -7.76 12.43 -10.88
CA GLU A 219 -6.79 13.38 -10.32
C GLU A 219 -6.87 14.74 -11.04
N GLN A 220 -6.85 14.74 -12.38
CA GLN A 220 -6.95 15.94 -13.21
C GLN A 220 -8.28 16.68 -13.03
N MET A 221 -9.37 15.96 -12.77
CA MET A 221 -10.68 16.56 -12.51
C MET A 221 -10.71 17.36 -11.21
N ILE A 222 -10.00 16.89 -10.18
CA ILE A 222 -9.96 17.49 -8.83
C ILE A 222 -8.86 18.56 -8.72
N GLU A 223 -7.78 18.43 -9.49
CA GLU A 223 -6.63 19.33 -9.45
C GLU A 223 -7.04 20.81 -9.65
N GLY A 224 -6.69 21.66 -8.68
CA GLY A 224 -7.04 23.08 -8.65
C GLY A 224 -8.50 23.37 -8.33
N LYS A 225 -9.27 22.41 -7.81
CA LYS A 225 -10.67 22.58 -7.39
C LYS A 225 -10.83 22.47 -5.87
N GLY A 226 -11.92 23.06 -5.36
CA GLY A 226 -12.26 23.07 -3.94
C GLY A 226 -13.37 22.06 -3.57
N THR A 227 -14.03 22.30 -2.44
CA THR A 227 -14.99 21.38 -1.81
C THR A 227 -16.40 21.42 -2.43
N ASP A 228 -16.52 21.66 -3.74
CA ASP A 228 -17.83 21.74 -4.42
C ASP A 228 -18.53 20.37 -4.42
N PRO A 229 -19.77 20.25 -3.90
CA PRO A 229 -20.54 18.99 -3.97
C PRO A 229 -20.67 18.41 -5.38
N ALA A 230 -20.78 19.26 -6.41
CA ALA A 230 -20.84 18.81 -7.80
C ALA A 230 -19.52 18.18 -8.26
N LEU A 231 -18.38 18.66 -7.76
CA LEU A 231 -17.07 18.04 -7.99
C LEU A 231 -17.01 16.65 -7.37
N VAL A 232 -17.45 16.51 -6.11
CA VAL A 232 -17.44 15.22 -5.41
C VAL A 232 -18.26 14.18 -6.17
N GLU A 233 -19.50 14.54 -6.53
CA GLU A 233 -20.38 13.68 -7.32
C GLU A 233 -19.75 13.31 -8.66
N GLY A 234 -19.21 14.31 -9.36
CA GLY A 234 -18.53 14.16 -10.64
C GLY A 234 -17.29 13.26 -10.57
N ALA A 235 -16.47 13.37 -9.53
CA ALA A 235 -15.28 12.53 -9.34
C ALA A 235 -15.66 11.05 -9.15
N GLY A 236 -16.71 10.78 -8.38
CA GLY A 236 -17.25 9.44 -8.21
C GLY A 236 -17.77 8.85 -9.52
N LYS A 237 -18.56 9.63 -10.28
CA LYS A 237 -19.05 9.23 -11.60
C LYS A 237 -17.89 8.96 -12.56
N LYS A 238 -16.91 9.87 -12.63
CA LYS A 238 -15.75 9.75 -13.50
C LYS A 238 -14.95 8.49 -13.17
N LEU A 239 -14.74 8.19 -11.88
CA LEU A 239 -14.05 6.96 -11.48
C LEU A 239 -14.80 5.72 -11.98
N SER A 240 -16.11 5.65 -11.75
CA SER A 240 -16.93 4.53 -12.24
C SER A 240 -16.80 4.36 -13.76
N GLU A 241 -16.77 5.45 -14.53
CA GLU A 241 -16.66 5.39 -15.99
C GLU A 241 -15.30 4.85 -16.48
N VAL A 242 -14.20 5.30 -15.88
CA VAL A 242 -12.85 4.99 -16.39
C VAL A 242 -12.26 3.70 -15.82
N VAL A 243 -12.79 3.21 -14.69
CA VAL A 243 -12.16 2.10 -13.98
C VAL A 243 -12.42 0.76 -14.66
N THR A 244 -11.32 0.07 -14.97
CA THR A 244 -11.37 -1.33 -15.43
C THR A 244 -11.39 -2.27 -14.24
N VAL A 245 -12.34 -3.19 -14.21
CA VAL A 245 -12.58 -4.13 -13.10
C VAL A 245 -12.36 -5.57 -13.58
N ALA A 246 -11.38 -6.25 -13.01
CA ALA A 246 -11.09 -7.66 -13.30
C ALA A 246 -12.19 -8.58 -12.72
N PRO A 247 -12.53 -9.71 -13.36
CA PRO A 247 -13.54 -10.65 -12.86
C PRO A 247 -13.29 -11.11 -11.42
N ASN A 248 -14.36 -11.34 -10.65
CA ASN A 248 -14.27 -11.80 -9.28
C ASN A 248 -15.50 -12.66 -8.95
N PHE A 249 -15.27 -13.82 -8.35
CA PHE A 249 -16.34 -14.74 -7.94
C PHE A 249 -17.20 -14.20 -6.78
N ARG A 250 -16.72 -13.18 -6.07
CA ARG A 250 -17.35 -12.63 -4.86
C ARG A 250 -18.38 -11.54 -5.16
N ALA A 251 -18.25 -10.84 -6.28
CA ALA A 251 -19.15 -9.76 -6.70
C ALA A 251 -18.96 -9.43 -8.19
N SER A 252 -20.04 -9.02 -8.85
CA SER A 252 -20.01 -8.64 -10.27
C SER A 252 -19.05 -7.46 -10.51
N ALA A 253 -18.58 -7.34 -11.76
CA ALA A 253 -17.75 -6.21 -12.16
C ALA A 253 -18.53 -4.89 -12.05
N ASP A 254 -19.82 -4.89 -12.42
CA ASP A 254 -20.67 -3.71 -12.40
C ASP A 254 -20.90 -3.19 -10.99
N TYR A 255 -21.23 -4.07 -10.05
CA TYR A 255 -21.38 -3.69 -8.64
C TYR A 255 -20.09 -3.08 -8.08
N ARG A 256 -18.94 -3.69 -8.36
CA ARG A 256 -17.64 -3.18 -7.86
C ARG A 256 -17.22 -1.87 -8.53
N ARG A 257 -17.59 -1.66 -9.79
CA ARG A 257 -17.39 -0.39 -10.50
C ARG A 257 -18.18 0.73 -9.86
N GLU A 258 -19.48 0.51 -9.63
CA GLU A 258 -20.34 1.48 -8.95
C GLU A 258 -19.86 1.77 -7.52
N LEU A 259 -19.52 0.71 -6.78
CA LEU A 259 -18.96 0.81 -5.44
C LEU A 259 -17.69 1.68 -5.42
N ALA A 260 -16.79 1.52 -6.39
CA ALA A 260 -15.59 2.35 -6.48
C ALA A 260 -15.94 3.84 -6.58
N GLY A 261 -16.90 4.21 -7.43
CA GLY A 261 -17.37 5.59 -7.52
C GLY A 261 -17.95 6.11 -6.21
N VAL A 262 -18.75 5.32 -5.49
CA VAL A 262 -19.28 5.69 -4.16
C VAL A 262 -18.15 5.90 -3.15
N LEU A 263 -17.16 5.01 -3.11
CA LEU A 263 -16.01 5.14 -2.20
C LEU A 263 -15.14 6.35 -2.56
N CYS A 264 -15.03 6.71 -3.84
CA CYS A 264 -14.31 7.90 -4.27
C CYS A 264 -14.94 9.19 -3.74
N LYS A 265 -16.28 9.29 -3.78
CA LYS A 265 -17.00 10.44 -3.21
C LYS A 265 -16.67 10.60 -1.72
N ARG A 266 -16.85 9.51 -0.97
CA ARG A 266 -16.60 9.48 0.49
C ARG A 266 -15.14 9.76 0.85
N ALA A 267 -14.21 9.22 0.07
CA ALA A 267 -12.78 9.45 0.27
C ALA A 267 -12.43 10.93 0.00
N LEU A 268 -12.97 11.53 -1.07
CA LEU A 268 -12.73 12.93 -1.38
C LEU A 268 -13.35 13.88 -0.33
N GLU A 269 -14.57 13.61 0.13
CA GLU A 269 -15.22 14.34 1.24
C GLU A 269 -14.39 14.26 2.53
N SER A 270 -13.91 13.05 2.87
CA SER A 270 -13.05 12.84 4.03
C SER A 270 -11.72 13.60 3.89
N ALA A 271 -11.14 13.62 2.69
CA ALA A 271 -9.90 14.35 2.40
C ALA A 271 -10.06 15.85 2.59
N PHE A 272 -11.15 16.43 2.09
CA PHE A 272 -11.48 17.84 2.32
C PHE A 272 -11.74 18.12 3.81
N THR A 273 -12.50 17.27 4.49
CA THR A 273 -12.77 17.41 5.92
C THR A 273 -11.49 17.38 6.75
N TRP A 274 -10.57 16.46 6.44
CA TRP A 274 -9.27 16.38 7.09
C TRP A 274 -8.46 17.66 6.86
N ALA A 275 -8.32 18.09 5.61
CA ALA A 275 -7.55 19.29 5.26
C ALA A 275 -8.10 20.58 5.88
N MET A 276 -9.37 20.61 6.29
CA MET A 276 -9.99 21.73 7.02
C MET A 276 -9.73 21.71 8.53
N ARG A 277 -9.44 20.55 9.12
CA ARG A 277 -9.09 20.45 10.56
C ARG A 277 -7.65 20.84 10.85
N GLU A 278 -6.77 20.61 9.87
CA GLU A 278 -5.33 20.87 9.94
C GLU A 278 -4.92 22.26 9.39
N ALA A 279 -5.89 23.08 8.97
CA ALA A 279 -5.70 24.45 8.50
C ALA A 279 -6.02 25.45 9.61
#